data_AF-A0A7C4E887-F1
#
_entry.id   AF-A0A7C4E887-F1
#
_cell.length_a   1.000
_cell.length_b   1.000
_cell.length_c   1.000
_cell.angle_alpha   90.00
_cell.angle_beta   90.00
_cell.angle_gamma   90.00
#
_symmetry.space_group_name_H-M   'P 1'
#
loop_
_entity.id
_entity.type
_entity.pdbx_description
1 polymer ?
#
loop_
_entity_poly.entity_id
_entity_poly.type
_entity_poly.pdbx_seq_one_letter_code
_entity_poly.pdbx_strand_id
1 'polypeptide(L)'
;AVPVPVPGARTREAALGGDVPSPIAPPPGCRFHTRCPHAIGRCRVEEPVLEATPEGGSVACLRWRELQGEAPGTIRRASDNPALVRLQAAFVRKANETKLPA
;
A
#
# COMPACT_ATOMS: atom_id res chain seq x y z
N ALA A 1 3.15 7.17 6.58
CA ALA A 1 2.44 8.37 6.09
C ALA A 1 3.35 9.57 6.29
N VAL A 2 3.53 10.42 5.28
CA VAL A 2 4.29 11.68 5.41
C VAL A 2 3.26 12.82 5.53
N PRO A 3 3.23 13.56 6.65
CA PRO A 3 2.29 14.65 6.82
C PRO A 3 2.64 15.82 5.89
N VAL A 4 1.62 16.41 5.26
CA VAL A 4 1.78 17.65 4.48
C VAL A 4 1.88 18.82 5.47
N PRO A 5 2.92 19.66 5.42
CA PRO A 5 3.14 20.75 6.37
C PRO A 5 2.28 21.97 5.99
N VAL A 6 0.97 21.80 5.89
CA VAL A 6 0.01 22.88 5.66
C VAL A 6 -0.91 22.96 6.88
N PRO A 7 -0.83 24.04 7.68
CA PRO A 7 -1.71 24.24 8.83
C PRO A 7 -3.19 24.14 8.40
N GLY A 8 -3.94 23.22 9.02
CA GLY A 8 -5.36 23.01 8.74
C GLY A 8 -5.68 22.05 7.57
N ALA A 9 -4.68 21.52 6.86
CA ALA A 9 -4.91 20.49 5.86
C ALA A 9 -5.30 19.16 6.55
N ARG A 10 -6.55 18.74 6.39
CA ARG A 10 -6.98 17.39 6.80
C ARG A 10 -6.76 16.42 5.64
N THR A 11 -5.90 15.43 5.82
CA THR A 11 -5.82 14.30 4.90
C THR A 11 -7.08 13.43 5.03
N ARG A 12 -7.76 13.15 3.92
CA ARG A 12 -8.91 12.21 3.82
C ARG A 12 -8.44 10.74 3.83
N GLU A 13 -7.38 10.43 4.54
CA GLU A 13 -6.89 9.06 4.63
C GLU A 13 -7.63 8.41 5.80
N ALA A 14 -8.43 7.38 5.51
CA ALA A 14 -8.97 6.54 6.56
C ALA A 14 -7.77 5.91 7.29
N ALA A 15 -7.40 6.48 8.44
CA ALA A 15 -6.42 5.89 9.32
C ALA A 15 -6.86 4.44 9.58
N LEU A 16 -5.97 3.48 9.32
CA LEU A 16 -6.23 2.09 9.70
C LEU A 16 -6.48 2.07 11.21
N GLY A 17 -7.72 1.80 11.60
CA GLY A 17 -8.13 1.76 13.00
C GLY A 17 -7.47 0.62 13.76
N GLY A 18 -7.20 0.84 15.05
CA GLY A 18 -6.65 -0.16 15.97
C GLY A 18 -5.18 0.08 16.30
N ASP A 19 -4.65 -0.65 17.28
CA ASP A 19 -3.25 -0.61 17.73
C ASP A 19 -2.43 -1.76 17.11
N VAL A 20 -1.10 -1.65 17.03
CA VAL A 20 -0.25 -2.75 16.57
C VAL A 20 -0.28 -3.81 17.67
N PRO A 21 -0.78 -5.04 17.42
CA PRO A 21 -0.81 -6.06 18.46
C PRO A 21 0.61 -6.37 18.94
N SER A 22 0.76 -6.58 20.25
CA SER A 22 2.05 -6.88 20.88
C SER A 22 2.74 -8.06 20.18
N PRO A 23 4.03 -7.94 19.80
CA PRO A 23 4.78 -9.01 19.13
C PRO A 23 4.89 -10.31 19.93
N ILE A 24 4.69 -10.23 21.25
CA ILE A 24 4.83 -11.36 22.19
C ILE A 24 3.63 -12.30 22.14
N ALA A 25 2.45 -11.80 21.75
CA ALA A 25 1.22 -12.59 21.70
C ALA A 25 0.44 -12.26 20.41
N PRO A 26 0.87 -12.78 19.25
CA PRO A 26 0.15 -12.60 18.00
C PRO A 26 -1.25 -13.22 18.11
N PRO A 27 -2.29 -12.58 17.55
CA PRO A 27 -3.62 -13.17 17.51
C PRO A 27 -3.63 -14.42 16.61
N PRO A 28 -4.50 -15.41 16.89
CA PRO A 28 -4.58 -16.64 16.09
C PRO A 28 -5.09 -16.36 14.66
N GLY A 29 -4.65 -17.18 13.71
CA GLY A 29 -5.00 -17.03 12.30
C GLY A 29 -4.27 -15.86 11.63
N CYS A 30 -4.98 -15.08 10.81
CA CYS A 30 -4.39 -13.94 10.10
C CYS A 30 -4.10 -12.79 11.07
N ARG A 31 -2.81 -12.49 11.32
CA ARG A 31 -2.38 -11.41 12.24
C ARG A 31 -3.00 -10.04 11.96
N PHE A 32 -3.42 -9.78 10.74
CA PHE A 32 -4.04 -8.53 10.32
C PHE A 32 -5.56 -8.46 10.57
N HIS A 33 -6.20 -9.55 11.01
CA HIS A 33 -7.66 -9.62 11.15
C HIS A 33 -8.23 -8.60 12.15
N THR A 34 -7.44 -8.11 13.10
CA THR A 34 -7.86 -7.11 14.10
C THR A 34 -7.95 -5.70 13.53
N ARG A 35 -7.30 -5.44 12.39
CA ARG A 35 -7.22 -4.12 11.73
C ARG A 35 -7.69 -4.15 10.28
N CYS A 36 -7.98 -5.33 9.74
CA CYS A 36 -8.41 -5.50 8.35
C CYS A 36 -9.89 -5.11 8.20
N PRO A 37 -10.22 -4.15 7.31
CA PRO A 37 -11.61 -3.75 7.05
C PRO A 37 -12.43 -4.84 6.33
N HIS A 38 -11.77 -5.84 5.74
CA HIS A 38 -12.40 -6.94 5.00
C HIS A 38 -12.36 -8.28 5.74
N ALA A 39 -12.08 -8.27 7.05
CA ALA A 39 -11.94 -9.47 7.86
C ALA A 39 -13.24 -10.30 7.89
N ILE A 40 -13.11 -11.61 7.70
CA ILE A 40 -14.20 -12.60 7.82
C ILE A 40 -13.91 -13.57 8.97
N GLY A 41 -14.88 -14.43 9.31
CA GLY A 41 -14.73 -15.44 10.36
C GLY A 41 -13.48 -16.32 10.19
N ARG A 42 -13.19 -16.75 8.95
CA ARG A 42 -12.00 -17.56 8.62
C ARG A 42 -10.68 -16.87 8.98
N CYS A 43 -10.60 -15.54 8.90
CA CYS A 43 -9.38 -14.79 9.22
C CYS A 43 -8.95 -14.92 10.69
N ARG A 44 -9.85 -15.32 11.60
CA ARG A 44 -9.55 -15.48 13.04
C ARG A 44 -9.02 -16.87 13.42
N VAL A 45 -9.08 -17.82 12.49
CA VAL A 45 -8.77 -19.24 12.75
C VAL A 45 -7.75 -19.79 11.77
N GLU A 46 -7.72 -19.29 10.55
CA GLU A 46 -6.87 -19.80 9.47
C GLU A 46 -5.73 -18.82 9.18
N GLU A 47 -4.49 -19.33 9.21
CA GLU A 47 -3.29 -18.59 8.79
C GLU A 47 -3.19 -18.63 7.26
N PRO A 48 -3.11 -17.47 6.57
CA PRO A 48 -3.05 -17.44 5.12
C PRO A 48 -1.71 -17.96 4.60
N VAL A 49 -1.77 -18.81 3.56
CA VAL A 49 -0.57 -19.28 2.85
C VAL A 49 -0.02 -18.15 1.98
N LEU A 50 1.31 -18.07 1.87
CA LEU A 50 1.98 -17.15 0.98
C LEU A 50 1.86 -17.65 -0.47
N GLU A 51 1.17 -16.90 -1.32
CA GLU A 51 0.95 -17.21 -2.73
C GLU A 51 1.69 -16.20 -3.61
N ALA A 52 2.25 -16.65 -4.73
CA ALA A 52 2.83 -15.75 -5.74
C ALA A 52 1.73 -15.10 -6.59
N THR A 53 1.90 -13.82 -6.86
CA THR A 53 1.00 -13.02 -7.72
C THR A 53 1.52 -12.97 -9.16
N PRO A 54 0.64 -12.84 -10.17
CA PRO A 54 1.04 -12.70 -11.57
C PRO A 54 1.96 -11.50 -11.83
N GLU A 55 1.87 -10.45 -11.01
CA GLU A 55 2.60 -9.20 -11.16
C GLU A 55 4.02 -9.25 -10.56
N GLY A 56 4.46 -10.41 -10.05
CA GLY A 56 5.81 -10.62 -9.52
C GLY A 56 5.97 -10.35 -8.02
N GLY A 57 4.88 -10.15 -7.28
CA GLY A 57 4.86 -10.09 -5.82
C GLY A 57 4.39 -11.38 -5.15
N SER A 58 4.29 -11.39 -3.82
CA SER A 58 3.65 -12.47 -3.05
C SER A 58 2.65 -11.91 -2.04
N VAL A 59 1.56 -12.65 -1.81
CA VAL A 59 0.46 -12.23 -0.95
C VAL A 59 0.06 -13.37 -0.01
N ALA A 60 -0.12 -13.05 1.27
CA ALA A 60 -0.65 -13.96 2.29
C ALA A 60 -1.97 -13.40 2.84
N CYS A 61 -3.05 -13.49 2.06
CA CYS A 61 -4.38 -13.04 2.46
C CYS A 61 -5.44 -14.03 1.96
N LEU A 62 -6.33 -14.50 2.84
CA LEU A 62 -7.35 -15.50 2.47
C LEU A 62 -8.32 -15.05 1.37
N ARG A 63 -8.46 -13.73 1.16
CA ARG A 63 -9.40 -13.13 0.21
C ARG A 63 -8.71 -12.36 -0.91
N TRP A 64 -7.40 -12.56 -1.11
CA TRP A 64 -6.65 -11.75 -2.06
C TRP A 64 -7.24 -11.82 -3.47
N ARG A 65 -7.69 -13.00 -3.92
CA ARG A 65 -8.31 -13.21 -5.24
C ARG A 65 -9.63 -12.46 -5.43
N GLU A 66 -10.42 -12.32 -4.36
CA GLU A 66 -11.71 -11.60 -4.38
C GLU A 66 -11.51 -10.07 -4.37
N LEU A 67 -10.43 -9.59 -3.75
CA LEU A 67 -10.17 -8.17 -3.51
C LEU A 67 -9.26 -7.50 -4.56
N GLN A 68 -8.99 -8.15 -5.70
CA GLN A 68 -8.06 -7.66 -6.75
C GLN A 68 -8.46 -6.33 -7.44
N GLY A 69 -9.56 -5.68 -7.06
CA GLY A 69 -9.99 -4.39 -7.61
C GLY A 69 -10.60 -3.41 -6.60
N GLU A 70 -10.78 -3.82 -5.34
CA GLU A 70 -11.41 -3.00 -4.30
C GLU A 70 -10.31 -2.53 -3.33
N ALA A 71 -9.52 -1.53 -3.74
CA ALA A 71 -8.47 -1.00 -2.89
C ALA A 71 -9.07 -0.03 -1.84
N PRO A 72 -9.01 -0.34 -0.52
CA PRO A 72 -9.33 0.65 0.49
C PRO A 72 -8.22 1.71 0.49
N GLY A 73 -8.54 2.87 -0.07
CA GLY A 73 -7.59 3.98 -0.21
C GLY A 73 -7.01 4.04 -1.61
N THR A 74 -7.55 4.96 -2.40
CA THR A 74 -6.88 5.49 -3.58
C THR A 74 -5.55 6.09 -3.16
N ILE A 75 -4.47 5.31 -3.25
CA ILE A 75 -3.12 5.88 -3.32
C ILE A 75 -3.15 6.73 -4.58
N ARG A 76 -3.36 8.04 -4.43
CA ARG A 76 -3.26 9.01 -5.53
C ARG A 76 -1.82 8.94 -5.98
N ARG A 77 -1.54 8.16 -7.04
CA ARG A 77 -0.19 8.08 -7.58
C ARG A 77 0.24 9.51 -7.87
N ALA A 78 1.47 9.86 -7.51
CA ALA A 78 2.03 11.19 -7.75
C ALA A 78 1.93 11.63 -9.23
N SER A 79 1.65 10.68 -10.15
CA SER A 79 1.43 10.87 -11.58
C SER A 79 0.30 11.82 -11.94
N ASP A 80 -0.67 12.05 -11.06
CA ASP A 80 -1.88 12.81 -11.45
C ASP A 80 -1.73 14.32 -11.23
N ASN A 81 -0.58 14.78 -10.71
CA ASN A 81 -0.31 16.20 -10.51
C ASN A 81 0.50 16.78 -11.70
N PRO A 82 -0.10 17.65 -12.53
CA PRO A 82 0.57 18.20 -13.71
C PRO A 82 1.81 19.06 -13.37
N ALA A 83 1.88 19.65 -12.17
CA ALA A 83 3.07 20.38 -11.73
C ALA A 83 4.23 19.44 -11.39
N LEU A 84 3.95 18.29 -10.76
CA LEU A 84 4.97 17.28 -10.48
C LEU A 84 5.48 16.62 -11.76
N VAL A 85 4.60 16.36 -12.72
CA VAL A 85 5.00 15.83 -14.04
C VAL A 85 5.98 16.77 -14.75
N ARG A 86 5.73 18.09 -14.72
CA ARG A 86 6.64 19.10 -15.31
C ARG A 86 8.00 19.14 -14.61
N LEU A 87 8.02 19.08 -13.28
CA LEU A 87 9.26 19.07 -12.50
C LEU A 87 10.07 17.79 -12.77
N GLN A 88 9.43 16.62 -12.79
CA GLN A 88 10.11 15.34 -13.06
C GLN A 88 10.69 15.29 -14.48
N ALA A 89 9.98 15.81 -15.48
CA ALA A 89 10.47 15.87 -16.86
C ALA A 89 11.78 16.66 -17.01
N ALA A 90 11.99 17.68 -16.17
CA ALA A 90 13.24 18.44 -16.16
C ALA A 90 14.44 17.60 -15.66
N PHE A 91 14.22 16.65 -14.75
CA PHE A 91 15.28 15.78 -14.21
C PHE A 91 15.57 14.55 -15.08
N VAL A 92 14.57 14.01 -15.78
CA VAL A 92 14.76 12.84 -16.67
C VAL A 92 15.68 13.15 -17.85
N ARG A 93 15.67 14.39 -18.38
CA ARG A 93 16.56 14.81 -19.48
C ARG A 93 18.04 14.69 -19.14
N LYS A 94 18.43 14.98 -17.89
CA LYS A 94 19.83 14.92 -17.44
C LYS A 94 20.37 13.48 -17.34
N ALA A 95 19.50 12.49 -17.13
CA ALA A 95 19.89 11.08 -17.04
C ALA A 95 20.15 10.44 -18.42
N ASN A 96 19.52 10.95 -19.48
CA ASN A 96 19.69 10.42 -20.83
C ASN A 96 20.87 11.05 -21.60
N GLU A 97 21.44 12.15 -21.09
CA GLU A 97 22.64 12.78 -21.64
C GLU A 97 23.94 12.06 -21.21
N THR A 98 23.90 11.19 -20.20
CA THR A 98 25.08 10.45 -19.71
C THR A 98 25.22 9.04 -20.31
N LYS A 99 24.37 8.64 -21.26
CA LYS A 99 24.39 7.27 -21.82
C LYS A 99 24.16 7.21 -23.33
N LEU A 100 25.12 7.66 -24.14
CA LEU A 100 25.60 7.01 -25.40
C LEU A 100 26.78 7.81 -26.04
N PRO A 101 27.64 7.21 -26.89
CA PRO A 101 28.80 6.38 -26.52
C PRO A 101 30.14 6.88 -27.12
N ALA A 102 31.26 6.42 -26.55
CA ALA A 102 32.46 5.99 -27.27
C ALA A 102 33.26 5.05 -26.35
#